data_AF-Q64BM4-F1
#
_entry.id   AF-Q64BM4-F1
#
_cell.length_a   1.000
_cell.length_b   1.000
_cell.length_c   1.000
_cell.angle_alpha   90.00
_cell.angle_beta   90.00
_cell.angle_gamma   90.00
#
_symmetry.space_group_name_H-M   'P 1'
#
loop_
_entity.id
_entity.type
_entity.pdbx_description
1 polymer ?
#
loop_
_entity_poly.entity_id
_entity_poly.type
_entity_poly.pdbx_seq_one_letter_code
_entity_poly.pdbx_strand_id
1 'polypeptide(L)'
;MVKEFDDDFELFIYMELDSWLSVNYFVCDSCVEEFRDLWKGININDESFQRNSMPLDCLYTGSKNLQFRYSLSEFRRFIKNIRCPNCGSNLSDNIWPYDLPTGIKKHIKDVEEIAELSKKAPFMILEHPFSRKILDFLKMIFENSSDLLIDYDVYRSRILKDQEKAYTIEESGSVPDYLAKEGRFNHAGSGFLYVATTKQLAFKETVSDNKIPVSMATIKILKKLKILDLTDIEDHDSDIYRTLMASSLMFNPPTGEDWDKPSYIFTRFIADCAIYIGFEAIKYNSIHSFDCHNLVILRDKTDKYFNWDSIYKIQKIDLYKNTDIM
;
A
#
# COMPACT_ATOMS: atom_id res chain seq x y z
N MET A 1 34.31 8.86 38.41
CA MET A 1 34.33 10.04 37.54
C MET A 1 33.15 9.88 36.59
N VAL A 2 32.14 10.75 36.66
CA VAL A 2 30.94 10.63 35.81
C VAL A 2 31.32 11.10 34.41
N LYS A 3 31.22 10.24 33.41
CA LYS A 3 31.47 10.61 32.01
C LYS A 3 30.40 11.62 31.56
N GLU A 4 30.76 12.73 30.93
CA GLU A 4 29.77 13.65 30.33
C GLU A 4 29.03 12.97 29.17
N PHE A 5 27.93 13.57 28.68
CA PHE A 5 27.20 13.01 27.54
C PHE A 5 28.15 12.88 26.34
N ASP A 6 28.12 11.72 25.70
CA ASP A 6 28.92 11.44 24.53
C ASP A 6 28.11 11.90 23.31
N ASP A 7 28.55 12.98 22.67
CA ASP A 7 27.84 13.58 21.52
C ASP A 7 27.71 12.58 20.35
N ASP A 8 28.58 11.57 20.28
CA ASP A 8 28.52 10.51 19.27
C ASP A 8 27.59 9.35 19.67
N PHE A 9 27.01 9.35 20.87
CA PHE A 9 26.17 8.24 21.37
C PHE A 9 24.98 7.95 20.46
N GLU A 10 24.33 8.98 19.93
CA GLU A 10 23.21 8.82 18.99
C GLU A 10 23.64 8.10 17.71
N LEU A 11 24.81 8.47 17.16
CA LEU A 11 25.36 7.82 15.98
C LEU A 11 25.63 6.33 16.23
N PHE A 12 26.15 5.98 17.42
CA PHE A 12 26.33 4.58 17.79
C PHE A 12 25.01 3.81 17.85
N ILE A 13 23.93 4.42 18.33
CA ILE A 13 22.61 3.76 18.31
C ILE A 13 22.20 3.43 16.87
N TYR A 14 22.31 4.37 15.94
CA TYR A 14 21.98 4.10 14.53
C TYR A 14 22.90 3.04 13.89
N MET A 15 24.20 3.05 14.20
CA MET A 15 25.13 2.03 13.71
C MET A 15 24.77 0.62 14.22
N GLU A 16 24.36 0.50 15.48
CA GLU A 16 23.95 -0.80 16.03
C GLU A 16 22.62 -1.29 15.47
N LEU A 17 21.67 -0.38 15.25
CA LEU A 17 20.41 -0.70 14.60
C LEU A 17 20.66 -1.25 13.18
N ASP A 18 21.50 -0.57 12.41
CA ASP A 18 21.86 -1.02 11.07
C ASP A 18 22.60 -2.38 11.11
N SER A 19 23.62 -2.50 11.97
CA SER A 19 24.44 -3.72 12.04
C SER A 19 23.69 -4.95 12.59
N TRP A 20 22.79 -4.77 13.56
CA TRP A 20 22.13 -5.90 14.22
C TRP A 20 20.80 -6.26 13.58
N LEU A 21 20.05 -5.25 13.14
CA LEU A 21 18.67 -5.40 12.71
C LEU A 21 18.48 -5.08 11.22
N SER A 22 19.51 -4.57 10.53
CA SER A 22 19.41 -4.07 9.16
C SER A 22 18.33 -2.98 9.02
N VAL A 23 18.25 -2.08 10.01
CA VAL A 23 17.25 -0.99 10.03
C VAL A 23 17.89 0.38 10.14
N ASN A 24 17.26 1.38 9.52
CA ASN A 24 17.78 2.74 9.43
C ASN A 24 16.92 3.79 10.18
N TYR A 25 15.90 3.35 10.90
CA TYR A 25 15.00 4.21 11.65
C TYR A 25 14.40 3.51 12.87
N PHE A 26 13.88 4.31 13.79
CA PHE A 26 13.08 3.81 14.89
C PHE A 26 12.05 4.84 15.33
N VAL A 27 10.97 4.36 15.94
CA VAL A 27 9.99 5.21 16.64
C VAL A 27 9.84 4.75 18.09
N CYS A 28 9.26 5.61 18.93
CA CYS A 28 9.07 5.32 20.34
C CYS A 28 7.63 4.87 20.64
N ASP A 29 7.41 4.36 21.85
CA ASP A 29 6.10 3.93 22.33
C ASP A 29 5.00 4.99 22.20
N SER A 30 5.35 6.28 22.25
CA SER A 30 4.38 7.39 22.21
C SER A 30 3.79 7.67 20.83
N CYS A 31 4.45 7.25 19.75
CA CYS A 31 4.02 7.59 18.38
C CYS A 31 3.99 6.41 17.41
N VAL A 32 4.30 5.19 17.86
CA VAL A 32 4.37 4.02 16.98
C VAL A 32 3.04 3.72 16.28
N GLU A 33 1.91 3.87 16.96
CA GLU A 33 0.61 3.57 16.37
C GLU A 33 0.23 4.58 15.29
N GLU A 34 0.43 5.88 15.53
CA GLU A 34 0.23 6.93 14.52
C GLU A 34 1.19 6.75 13.34
N PHE A 35 2.44 6.41 13.61
CA PHE A 35 3.43 6.11 12.57
C PHE A 35 2.99 4.94 11.68
N ARG A 36 2.52 3.84 12.28
CA ARG A 36 1.98 2.68 11.55
C ARG A 36 0.75 3.05 10.73
N ASP A 37 -0.10 3.90 11.27
CA ASP A 37 -1.28 4.37 10.55
C ASP A 37 -0.93 5.24 9.35
N LEU A 38 0.13 6.04 9.43
CA LEU A 38 0.61 6.86 8.32
C LEU A 38 1.40 6.07 7.28
N TRP A 39 2.12 5.02 7.69
CA TRP A 39 3.06 4.26 6.87
C TRP A 39 2.67 2.79 6.70
N LYS A 40 1.38 2.55 6.42
CA LYS A 40 0.82 1.19 6.24
C LYS A 40 1.52 0.36 5.16
N GLY A 41 2.13 1.01 4.17
CA GLY A 41 2.87 0.39 3.07
C GLY A 41 4.19 -0.29 3.50
N ILE A 42 4.84 0.21 4.56
CA ILE A 42 6.17 -0.26 4.98
C ILE A 42 6.09 -1.66 5.60
N ASN A 43 5.02 -1.92 6.36
CA ASN A 43 4.80 -3.18 7.06
C ASN A 43 4.40 -4.33 6.14
N ILE A 44 4.12 -4.06 4.86
CA ILE A 44 3.62 -5.09 3.96
C ILE A 44 4.79 -6.12 3.90
N ASN A 45 5.99 -5.79 3.46
CA ASN A 45 7.02 -6.81 3.17
C ASN A 45 7.59 -7.61 4.36
N ASP A 46 7.45 -7.16 5.61
CA ASP A 46 7.87 -7.92 6.81
C ASP A 46 7.05 -7.54 8.05
N GLU A 47 5.77 -7.95 8.04
CA GLU A 47 4.87 -7.74 9.18
C GLU A 47 5.41 -8.34 10.49
N SER A 48 6.19 -9.42 10.40
CA SER A 48 6.67 -10.15 11.57
C SER A 48 7.73 -9.37 12.33
N PHE A 49 8.64 -8.72 11.61
CA PHE A 49 9.73 -7.95 12.17
C PHE A 49 9.28 -6.54 12.58
N GLN A 50 8.53 -5.85 11.72
CA GLN A 50 8.17 -4.44 11.93
C GLN A 50 7.04 -4.22 12.96
N ARG A 51 6.38 -5.32 13.38
CA ARG A 51 5.42 -5.29 14.49
C ARG A 51 6.06 -5.57 15.85
N ASN A 52 7.36 -5.85 15.94
CA ASN A 52 8.02 -6.12 17.21
C ASN A 52 8.67 -4.86 17.79
N SER A 53 8.49 -4.69 19.09
CA SER A 53 9.24 -3.73 19.89
C SER A 53 10.56 -4.34 20.35
N MET A 54 11.59 -3.51 20.44
CA MET A 54 12.84 -3.86 21.10
C MET A 54 12.98 -3.09 22.42
N PRO A 55 12.99 -3.77 23.57
CA PRO A 55 13.30 -3.12 24.85
C PRO A 55 14.69 -2.49 24.82
N LEU A 56 14.86 -1.31 25.41
CA LEU A 56 16.14 -0.60 25.43
C LEU A 56 17.27 -1.41 26.10
N ASP A 57 16.93 -2.17 27.15
CA ASP A 57 17.89 -3.07 27.80
C ASP A 57 18.31 -4.24 26.88
N CYS A 58 17.43 -4.68 25.96
CA CYS A 58 17.76 -5.66 24.93
C CYS A 58 18.71 -5.08 23.88
N LEU A 59 18.54 -3.81 23.49
CA LEU A 59 19.48 -3.11 22.61
C LEU A 59 20.90 -3.12 23.20
N TYR A 60 21.04 -2.79 24.48
CA TYR A 60 22.33 -2.83 25.15
C TYR A 60 22.90 -4.26 25.27
N THR A 61 22.10 -5.21 25.75
CA THR A 61 22.58 -6.59 26.00
C THR A 61 22.84 -7.37 24.70
N GLY A 62 22.18 -7.02 23.60
CA GLY A 62 22.44 -7.56 22.27
C GLY A 62 23.70 -6.98 21.59
N SER A 63 24.04 -5.72 21.89
CA SER A 63 25.18 -5.03 21.27
C SER A 63 26.49 -5.20 22.04
N LYS A 64 27.45 -5.92 21.45
CA LYS A 64 28.81 -6.02 21.99
C LYS A 64 29.55 -4.67 21.95
N ASN A 65 29.27 -3.84 20.95
CA ASN A 65 29.91 -2.54 20.81
C ASN A 65 29.44 -1.55 21.88
N LEU A 66 28.14 -1.53 22.20
CA LEU A 66 27.62 -0.72 23.31
C LEU A 66 28.20 -1.19 24.65
N GLN A 67 28.23 -2.50 24.89
CA GLN A 67 28.82 -3.08 26.11
C GLN A 67 30.32 -2.82 26.25
N PHE A 68 31.05 -2.74 25.14
CA PHE A 68 32.48 -2.43 25.15
C PHE A 68 32.74 -0.95 25.49
N ARG A 69 31.86 -0.04 25.06
CA ARG A 69 32.07 1.41 25.16
C ARG A 69 31.43 2.05 26.40
N TYR A 70 30.31 1.48 26.86
CA TYR A 70 29.50 2.05 27.93
C TYR A 70 29.13 0.96 28.93
N SER A 71 29.15 1.30 30.22
CA SER A 71 28.49 0.50 31.24
C SER A 71 26.96 0.60 31.11
N LEU A 72 26.22 -0.36 31.67
CA LEU A 72 24.75 -0.34 31.65
C LEU A 72 24.17 0.94 32.29
N SER A 73 24.80 1.46 33.35
CA SER A 73 24.37 2.69 34.00
C SER A 73 24.63 3.94 33.15
N GLU A 74 25.74 3.96 32.39
CA GLU A 74 26.01 5.01 31.40
C GLU A 74 25.01 4.95 30.25
N PHE A 75 24.79 3.77 29.67
CA PHE A 75 23.80 3.56 28.60
C PHE A 75 22.41 4.05 29.03
N ARG A 76 21.91 3.60 30.19
CA ARG A 76 20.58 4.01 30.71
C ARG A 76 20.47 5.51 30.99
N ARG A 77 21.59 6.18 31.25
CA ARG A 77 21.61 7.64 31.42
C ARG A 77 21.62 8.35 30.06
N PHE A 78 22.43 7.88 29.10
CA PHE A 78 22.56 8.49 27.78
C PHE A 78 21.35 8.27 26.89
N ILE A 79 20.74 7.07 26.93
CA ILE A 79 19.58 6.75 26.10
C ILE A 79 18.36 7.64 26.40
N LYS A 80 18.27 8.22 27.60
CA LYS A 80 17.22 9.19 27.99
C LYS A 80 17.34 10.54 27.27
N ASN A 81 18.53 10.85 26.76
CA ASN A 81 18.76 12.08 26.00
C ASN A 81 18.43 11.88 24.52
N ILE A 82 18.40 10.65 24.02
CA ILE A 82 17.98 10.35 22.66
C ILE A 82 16.49 10.68 22.50
N ARG A 83 16.19 11.41 21.42
CA ARG A 83 14.83 11.78 21.04
C ARG A 83 14.33 10.86 19.95
N CYS A 84 13.04 10.56 19.99
CA CYS A 84 12.39 9.86 18.89
C CYS A 84 12.49 10.73 17.63
N PRO A 85 13.03 10.20 16.51
CA PRO A 85 13.21 10.99 15.30
C PRO A 85 11.89 11.28 14.57
N ASN A 86 10.77 10.67 15.00
CA ASN A 86 9.44 10.94 14.47
C ASN A 86 8.72 12.06 15.25
N CYS A 87 8.55 11.90 16.57
CA CYS A 87 7.74 12.82 17.39
C CYS A 87 8.56 13.74 18.33
N GLY A 88 9.87 13.53 18.47
CA GLY A 88 10.72 14.31 19.37
C GLY A 88 10.57 13.97 20.87
N SER A 89 9.71 13.02 21.24
CA SER A 89 9.58 12.54 22.62
C SER A 89 10.84 11.82 23.12
N ASN A 90 11.02 11.78 24.43
CA ASN A 90 12.03 10.93 25.07
C ASN A 90 11.74 9.45 24.82
N LEU A 91 12.79 8.64 24.73
CA LEU A 91 12.64 7.19 24.77
C LEU A 91 12.24 6.72 26.19
N SER A 92 11.27 5.82 26.24
CA SER A 92 10.73 5.19 27.45
C SER A 92 11.33 3.80 27.65
N ASP A 93 10.60 2.77 27.23
CA ASP A 93 10.92 1.37 27.51
C ASP A 93 11.38 0.64 26.25
N ASN A 94 10.78 0.97 25.10
CA ASN A 94 11.10 0.33 23.84
C ASN A 94 11.41 1.32 22.72
N ILE A 95 12.09 0.79 21.72
CA ILE A 95 12.09 1.35 20.37
C ILE A 95 11.47 0.35 19.41
N TRP A 96 10.87 0.90 18.36
CA TRP A 96 10.23 0.14 17.30
C TRP A 96 11.05 0.37 16.03
N PRO A 97 11.92 -0.58 15.66
CA PRO A 97 12.82 -0.44 14.53
C PRO A 97 12.07 -0.56 13.19
N TYR A 98 12.45 0.27 12.23
CA TYR A 98 11.92 0.25 10.86
C TYR A 98 13.04 0.43 9.85
N ASP A 99 12.98 -0.34 8.77
CA ASP A 99 13.74 -0.03 7.56
C ASP A 99 12.89 0.86 6.66
N LEU A 100 13.22 2.15 6.60
CA LEU A 100 12.52 3.11 5.78
C LEU A 100 13.21 3.25 4.43
N PRO A 101 12.47 3.23 3.30
CA PRO A 101 13.02 3.60 2.02
C PRO A 101 13.67 4.99 2.08
N THR A 102 14.81 5.15 1.41
CA THR A 102 15.52 6.42 1.38
C THR A 102 14.60 7.55 0.90
N GLY A 103 14.68 8.70 1.59
CA GLY A 103 14.00 9.93 1.18
C GLY A 103 12.58 10.15 1.70
N ILE A 104 11.88 9.12 2.19
CA ILE A 104 10.47 9.27 2.62
C ILE A 104 10.29 10.23 3.79
N LYS A 105 11.33 10.41 4.63
CA LYS A 105 11.33 11.34 5.77
C LYS A 105 11.05 12.78 5.35
N LYS A 106 11.40 13.16 4.11
CA LYS A 106 11.17 14.50 3.56
C LYS A 106 9.69 14.77 3.28
N HIS A 107 8.88 13.72 3.16
CA HIS A 107 7.51 13.78 2.65
C HIS A 107 6.45 13.40 3.69
N ILE A 108 6.82 13.20 4.97
CA ILE A 108 5.86 12.94 6.06
C ILE A 108 4.74 14.00 6.06
N LYS A 109 5.11 15.29 6.06
CA LYS A 109 4.16 16.39 6.05
C LYS A 109 3.31 16.44 4.78
N ASP A 110 3.91 16.14 3.62
CA ASP A 110 3.18 16.10 2.36
C ASP A 110 2.04 15.05 2.41
N VAL A 111 2.31 13.87 3.00
CA VAL A 111 1.33 12.80 3.16
C VAL A 111 0.19 13.23 4.10
N GLU A 112 0.53 13.85 5.24
CA GLU A 112 -0.44 14.36 6.22
C GLU A 112 -1.33 15.46 5.62
N GLU A 113 -0.73 16.44 4.93
CA GLU A 113 -1.43 17.55 4.29
C GLU A 113 -2.38 17.05 3.20
N ILE A 114 -1.95 16.09 2.38
CA ILE A 114 -2.80 15.45 1.37
C ILE A 114 -3.94 14.66 2.00
N ALA A 115 -3.69 13.91 3.08
CA ALA A 115 -4.73 13.15 3.76
C ALA A 115 -5.82 14.07 4.33
N GLU A 116 -5.44 15.23 4.86
CA GLU A 116 -6.38 16.25 5.33
C GLU A 116 -7.11 16.94 4.17
N LEU A 117 -6.38 17.31 3.12
CA LEU A 117 -6.95 17.92 1.92
C LEU A 117 -7.95 16.99 1.22
N SER A 118 -7.68 15.69 1.23
CA SER A 118 -8.59 14.66 0.72
C SER A 118 -9.94 14.68 1.43
N LYS A 119 -9.97 14.92 2.74
CA LYS A 119 -11.24 14.99 3.50
C LYS A 119 -11.95 16.33 3.28
N LYS A 120 -11.17 17.42 3.22
CA LYS A 120 -11.70 18.79 3.23
C LYS A 120 -12.14 19.29 1.85
N ALA A 121 -11.31 19.07 0.83
CA ALA A 121 -11.52 19.59 -0.51
C ALA A 121 -10.80 18.69 -1.56
N PRO A 122 -11.37 17.53 -1.89
CA PRO A 122 -10.73 16.50 -2.73
C PRO A 122 -10.16 17.02 -4.06
N PHE A 123 -10.89 17.90 -4.75
CA PHE A 123 -10.46 18.45 -6.03
C PHE A 123 -9.20 19.32 -5.92
N MET A 124 -8.92 19.86 -4.74
CA MET A 124 -7.75 20.70 -4.51
C MET A 124 -6.48 19.88 -4.31
N ILE A 125 -6.55 18.54 -4.24
CA ILE A 125 -5.37 17.66 -4.15
C ILE A 125 -4.36 17.97 -5.27
N LEU A 126 -4.83 18.26 -6.48
CA LEU A 126 -3.97 18.57 -7.63
C LEU A 126 -3.15 19.86 -7.44
N GLU A 127 -3.60 20.79 -6.59
CA GLU A 127 -2.87 22.03 -6.28
C GLU A 127 -1.72 21.82 -5.28
N HIS A 128 -1.70 20.68 -4.59
CA HIS A 128 -0.64 20.36 -3.64
C HIS A 128 0.68 20.08 -4.40
N PRO A 129 1.81 20.69 -4.01
CA PRO A 129 3.08 20.52 -4.72
C PRO A 129 3.53 19.07 -4.88
N PHE A 130 3.33 18.23 -3.85
CA PHE A 130 3.67 16.81 -3.91
C PHE A 130 2.77 16.04 -4.89
N SER A 131 1.47 16.36 -4.95
CA SER A 131 0.55 15.73 -5.90
C SER A 131 0.88 16.06 -7.35
N ARG A 132 1.33 17.30 -7.63
CA ARG A 132 1.84 17.66 -8.96
C ARG A 132 3.07 16.86 -9.34
N LYS A 133 4.00 16.69 -8.41
CA LYS A 133 5.19 15.84 -8.61
C LYS A 133 4.81 14.38 -8.88
N ILE A 134 3.77 13.85 -8.20
CA ILE A 134 3.23 12.53 -8.49
C ILE A 134 2.68 12.47 -9.91
N LEU A 135 1.85 13.44 -10.33
CA LEU A 135 1.32 13.48 -11.70
C LEU A 135 2.44 13.48 -12.75
N ASP A 136 3.47 14.30 -12.56
CA ASP A 136 4.60 14.36 -13.49
C ASP A 136 5.43 13.06 -13.49
N PHE A 137 5.58 12.42 -12.32
CA PHE A 137 6.18 11.10 -12.22
C PHE A 137 5.36 10.03 -12.97
N LEU A 138 4.02 10.05 -12.87
CA LEU A 138 3.16 9.13 -13.61
C LEU A 138 3.25 9.33 -15.13
N LYS A 139 3.37 10.58 -15.61
CA LYS A 139 3.63 10.86 -17.03
C LYS A 139 4.96 10.28 -17.48
N MET A 140 6.00 10.44 -16.68
CA MET A 140 7.32 9.84 -16.96
C MET A 140 7.24 8.31 -17.03
N ILE A 141 6.52 7.64 -16.12
CA ILE A 141 6.29 6.18 -16.20
C ILE A 141 5.56 5.84 -17.51
N PHE A 142 4.54 6.62 -17.88
CA PHE A 142 3.79 6.35 -19.10
C PHE A 142 4.65 6.44 -20.36
N GLU A 143 5.51 7.46 -20.46
CA GLU A 143 6.42 7.66 -21.58
C GLU A 143 7.45 6.52 -21.70
N ASN A 144 7.89 5.96 -20.57
CA ASN A 144 8.91 4.91 -20.53
C ASN A 144 8.36 3.48 -20.51
N SER A 145 7.05 3.29 -20.29
CA SER A 145 6.42 1.98 -20.28
C SER A 145 5.99 1.54 -21.69
N SER A 146 5.75 0.25 -21.88
CA SER A 146 5.24 -0.31 -23.13
C SER A 146 3.93 -1.05 -22.88
N ASP A 147 3.16 -1.29 -23.94
CA ASP A 147 1.92 -2.05 -23.84
C ASP A 147 2.25 -3.53 -23.56
N LEU A 148 1.70 -4.06 -22.47
CA LEU A 148 1.96 -5.41 -21.99
C LEU A 148 0.79 -6.34 -22.31
N LEU A 149 1.10 -7.54 -22.78
CA LEU A 149 0.11 -8.62 -22.85
C LEU A 149 0.08 -9.34 -21.50
N ILE A 150 -1.10 -9.48 -20.91
CA ILE A 150 -1.31 -10.37 -19.78
C ILE A 150 -1.58 -11.76 -20.36
N ASP A 151 -0.57 -12.62 -20.32
CA ASP A 151 -0.56 -13.96 -20.94
C ASP A 151 -1.03 -15.08 -20.00
N TYR A 152 -1.44 -14.73 -18.79
CA TYR A 152 -2.02 -15.61 -17.78
C TYR A 152 -3.49 -15.27 -17.51
N ASP A 153 -4.22 -16.23 -16.92
CA ASP A 153 -5.60 -16.00 -16.49
C ASP A 153 -5.65 -15.14 -15.23
N VAL A 154 -6.60 -14.21 -15.18
CA VAL A 154 -6.91 -13.38 -14.02
C VAL A 154 -8.27 -13.74 -13.45
N TYR A 155 -8.50 -13.42 -12.19
CA TYR A 155 -9.63 -13.93 -11.43
C TYR A 155 -10.44 -12.82 -10.81
N ARG A 156 -11.76 -12.94 -10.85
CA ARG A 156 -12.66 -12.06 -10.11
C ARG A 156 -13.61 -12.90 -9.29
N SER A 157 -13.75 -12.53 -8.02
CA SER A 157 -14.76 -13.16 -7.17
C SER A 157 -15.86 -12.18 -6.77
N ARG A 158 -17.06 -12.72 -6.50
CA ARG A 158 -18.22 -11.96 -6.02
C ARG A 158 -18.94 -12.76 -4.94
N ILE A 159 -19.33 -12.09 -3.85
CA ILE A 159 -20.18 -12.67 -2.81
C ILE A 159 -21.51 -13.08 -3.44
N LEU A 160 -21.90 -14.33 -3.20
CA LEU A 160 -23.17 -14.86 -3.69
C LEU A 160 -24.35 -14.22 -2.96
N LYS A 161 -25.37 -13.79 -3.71
CA LYS A 161 -26.69 -13.47 -3.14
C LYS A 161 -27.43 -14.73 -2.71
N ASP A 162 -27.23 -15.81 -3.46
CA ASP A 162 -27.79 -17.13 -3.23
C ASP A 162 -26.64 -18.14 -3.15
N GLN A 163 -26.44 -18.76 -1.98
CA GLN A 163 -25.27 -19.59 -1.67
C GLN A 163 -25.12 -20.82 -2.58
N GLU A 164 -26.17 -21.18 -3.34
CA GLU A 164 -26.18 -22.36 -4.20
C GLU A 164 -25.97 -22.03 -5.69
N LYS A 165 -25.93 -20.75 -6.08
CA LYS A 165 -25.90 -20.38 -7.50
C LYS A 165 -24.84 -19.35 -7.82
N ALA A 166 -23.88 -19.76 -8.65
CA ALA A 166 -22.89 -18.85 -9.24
C ALA A 166 -23.55 -17.81 -10.16
N TYR A 167 -22.90 -16.66 -10.29
CA TYR A 167 -23.32 -15.59 -11.19
C TYR A 167 -23.17 -15.99 -12.66
N THR A 168 -23.89 -15.30 -13.55
CA THR A 168 -23.70 -15.45 -14.99
C THR A 168 -22.45 -14.72 -15.48
N ILE A 169 -22.13 -14.88 -16.77
CA ILE A 169 -21.03 -14.16 -17.45
C ILE A 169 -21.27 -12.65 -17.38
N GLU A 170 -22.49 -12.22 -17.67
CA GLU A 170 -22.91 -10.82 -17.66
C GLU A 170 -22.78 -10.22 -16.25
N GLU A 171 -23.05 -11.03 -15.22
CA GLU A 171 -22.94 -10.64 -13.82
C GLU A 171 -21.51 -10.73 -13.28
N SER A 172 -20.59 -11.44 -13.94
CA SER A 172 -19.21 -11.62 -13.46
C SER A 172 -18.22 -10.62 -14.07
N GLY A 173 -18.63 -9.93 -15.13
CA GLY A 173 -17.85 -8.91 -15.83
C GLY A 173 -17.82 -7.56 -15.13
N SER A 174 -17.30 -6.53 -15.80
CA SER A 174 -17.31 -5.15 -15.29
C SER A 174 -18.71 -4.73 -14.86
N VAL A 175 -18.81 -3.97 -13.75
CA VAL A 175 -20.10 -3.50 -13.27
C VAL A 175 -20.62 -2.43 -14.24
N PRO A 176 -21.88 -2.45 -14.68
CA PRO A 176 -22.43 -1.35 -15.47
C PRO A 176 -22.31 -0.02 -14.72
N ASP A 177 -21.97 1.06 -15.43
CA ASP A 177 -21.71 2.38 -14.84
C ASP A 177 -22.80 2.83 -13.85
N TYR A 178 -24.07 2.68 -14.21
CA TYR A 178 -25.20 3.11 -13.39
C TYR A 178 -25.36 2.31 -12.08
N LEU A 179 -24.66 1.17 -11.93
CA LEU A 179 -24.61 0.36 -10.71
C LEU A 179 -23.26 0.46 -9.99
N ALA A 180 -22.26 1.11 -10.60
CA ALA A 180 -20.94 1.23 -10.03
C ALA A 180 -20.97 2.17 -8.82
N LYS A 181 -20.60 1.64 -7.65
CA LYS A 181 -20.39 2.40 -6.41
C LYS A 181 -18.95 2.88 -6.30
N GLU A 182 -18.68 3.72 -5.31
CA GLU A 182 -17.31 4.12 -4.96
C GLU A 182 -16.44 2.91 -4.61
N GLY A 183 -15.28 2.82 -5.26
CA GLY A 183 -14.25 1.82 -5.00
C GLY A 183 -12.89 2.47 -4.78
N ARG A 184 -11.84 1.65 -4.61
CA ARG A 184 -10.49 2.17 -4.34
C ARG A 184 -9.99 3.05 -5.48
N PHE A 185 -10.24 2.66 -6.73
CA PHE A 185 -9.73 3.36 -7.91
C PHE A 185 -10.83 3.90 -8.82
N ASN A 186 -12.12 3.66 -8.50
CA ASN A 186 -13.22 4.13 -9.34
C ASN A 186 -14.16 5.03 -8.54
N HIS A 187 -14.63 6.09 -9.20
CA HIS A 187 -15.77 6.87 -8.74
C HIS A 187 -17.08 6.11 -8.97
N ALA A 188 -18.12 6.45 -8.21
CA ALA A 188 -19.48 6.01 -8.51
C ALA A 188 -19.87 6.47 -9.92
N GLY A 189 -20.56 5.61 -10.67
CA GLY A 189 -20.84 5.88 -12.08
C GLY A 189 -19.73 5.47 -13.05
N SER A 190 -18.61 4.91 -12.58
CA SER A 190 -17.50 4.43 -13.41
C SER A 190 -17.28 2.94 -13.19
N GLY A 191 -17.83 2.11 -14.08
CA GLY A 191 -17.75 0.67 -14.01
C GLY A 191 -16.38 0.15 -14.43
N PHE A 192 -15.48 -0.08 -13.47
CA PHE A 192 -14.16 -0.68 -13.72
C PHE A 192 -14.18 -2.20 -13.45
N LEU A 193 -13.23 -2.91 -14.07
CA LEU A 193 -13.06 -4.35 -13.86
C LEU A 193 -11.90 -4.60 -12.89
N TYR A 194 -12.23 -5.04 -11.69
CA TYR A 194 -11.27 -5.49 -10.69
C TYR A 194 -11.04 -7.00 -10.80
N VAL A 195 -9.77 -7.39 -10.89
CA VAL A 195 -9.33 -8.78 -10.93
C VAL A 195 -8.07 -8.97 -10.08
N ALA A 196 -7.75 -10.22 -9.75
CA ALA A 196 -6.53 -10.61 -9.07
C ALA A 196 -5.74 -11.62 -9.91
N THR A 197 -4.43 -11.71 -9.68
CA THR A 197 -3.56 -12.67 -10.37
C THR A 197 -3.79 -14.12 -9.95
N THR A 198 -4.43 -14.37 -8.80
CA THR A 198 -4.74 -15.72 -8.32
C THR A 198 -6.17 -15.83 -7.76
N LYS A 199 -6.75 -17.04 -7.82
CA LYS A 199 -8.06 -17.33 -7.21
C LYS A 199 -8.07 -17.05 -5.71
N GLN A 200 -6.99 -17.42 -5.03
CA GLN A 200 -6.86 -17.24 -3.59
C GLN A 200 -6.88 -15.75 -3.22
N LEU A 201 -6.18 -14.91 -3.97
CA LEU A 201 -6.23 -13.47 -3.75
C LEU A 201 -7.62 -12.90 -4.05
N ALA A 202 -8.22 -13.26 -5.20
CA ALA A 202 -9.57 -12.81 -5.55
C ALA A 202 -10.61 -13.16 -4.47
N PHE A 203 -10.45 -14.32 -3.83
CA PHE A 203 -11.29 -14.75 -2.72
C PHE A 203 -11.08 -13.89 -1.47
N LYS A 204 -9.82 -13.70 -1.03
CA LYS A 204 -9.47 -12.90 0.16
C LYS A 204 -9.91 -11.44 0.07
N GLU A 205 -9.86 -10.84 -1.13
CA GLU A 205 -10.31 -9.45 -1.37
C GLU A 205 -11.83 -9.29 -1.24
N THR A 206 -12.59 -10.37 -1.35
CA THR A 206 -14.05 -10.33 -1.41
C THR A 206 -14.70 -10.75 -0.11
N VAL A 207 -14.08 -11.65 0.65
CA VAL A 207 -14.69 -12.29 1.81
C VAL A 207 -13.77 -12.25 3.02
N SER A 208 -14.26 -11.67 4.12
CA SER A 208 -13.56 -11.68 5.42
C SER A 208 -13.72 -13.00 6.18
N ASP A 209 -14.81 -13.75 5.94
CA ASP A 209 -15.07 -15.07 6.50
C ASP A 209 -14.89 -16.19 5.47
N ASN A 210 -13.79 -16.94 5.59
CA ASN A 210 -13.40 -18.02 4.70
C ASN A 210 -14.43 -19.15 4.48
N LYS A 211 -15.56 -19.14 5.19
CA LYS A 211 -16.64 -20.12 5.06
C LYS A 211 -17.69 -19.76 4.02
N ILE A 212 -17.74 -18.50 3.54
CA ILE A 212 -18.77 -18.07 2.58
C ILE A 212 -18.31 -18.42 1.16
N PRO A 213 -19.09 -19.22 0.40
CA PRO A 213 -18.79 -19.48 -1.01
C PRO A 213 -18.90 -18.20 -1.84
N VAL A 214 -18.07 -18.10 -2.88
CA VAL A 214 -18.11 -17.02 -3.87
C VAL A 214 -18.37 -17.57 -5.27
N SER A 215 -18.89 -16.71 -6.14
CA SER A 215 -18.77 -16.94 -7.58
C SER A 215 -17.38 -16.52 -8.01
N MET A 216 -16.61 -17.42 -8.61
CA MET A 216 -15.27 -17.15 -9.13
C MET A 216 -15.28 -17.20 -10.64
N ALA A 217 -14.91 -16.10 -11.29
CA ALA A 217 -14.73 -16.01 -12.73
C ALA A 217 -13.25 -16.10 -13.10
N THR A 218 -12.92 -16.96 -14.06
CA THR A 218 -11.63 -16.97 -14.75
C THR A 218 -11.75 -16.12 -16.02
N ILE A 219 -10.88 -15.13 -16.14
CA ILE A 219 -10.93 -14.10 -17.16
C ILE A 219 -9.62 -14.10 -17.94
N LYS A 220 -9.72 -14.06 -19.26
CA LYS A 220 -8.58 -13.85 -20.16
C LYS A 220 -8.59 -12.43 -20.70
N ILE A 221 -7.45 -11.75 -20.63
CA ILE A 221 -7.24 -10.45 -21.27
C ILE A 221 -6.84 -10.68 -22.73
N LEU A 222 -7.51 -9.98 -23.64
CA LEU A 222 -7.46 -10.24 -25.08
C LEU A 222 -6.51 -9.29 -25.83
N LYS A 223 -6.23 -8.13 -25.26
CA LYS A 223 -5.38 -7.10 -25.87
C LYS A 223 -4.19 -6.75 -24.98
N LYS A 224 -3.18 -6.15 -25.59
CA LYS A 224 -2.13 -5.49 -24.82
C LYS A 224 -2.72 -4.26 -24.13
N LEU A 225 -2.30 -4.04 -22.89
CA LEU A 225 -2.73 -2.91 -22.08
C LEU A 225 -1.53 -2.05 -21.72
N LYS A 226 -1.72 -0.74 -21.73
CA LYS A 226 -0.79 0.18 -21.06
C LYS A 226 -1.07 0.15 -19.55
N ILE A 227 -0.16 -0.42 -18.77
CA ILE A 227 -0.38 -0.69 -17.33
C ILE A 227 0.48 0.25 -16.49
N LEU A 228 -0.14 0.94 -15.53
CA LEU A 228 0.57 1.59 -14.43
C LEU A 228 0.87 0.53 -13.37
N ASP A 229 2.14 0.13 -13.26
CA ASP A 229 2.57 -0.83 -12.25
C ASP A 229 2.97 -0.08 -10.95
N LEU A 230 2.17 -0.30 -9.89
CA LEU A 230 2.41 0.20 -8.53
C LEU A 230 2.81 -0.94 -7.60
N THR A 231 3.52 -1.96 -8.09
CA THR A 231 3.96 -3.10 -7.29
C THR A 231 5.47 -3.16 -7.11
N ASP A 232 6.22 -2.59 -8.05
CA ASP A 232 7.68 -2.63 -8.05
C ASP A 232 8.25 -1.39 -7.37
N ILE A 233 8.56 -1.50 -6.08
CA ILE A 233 9.10 -0.41 -5.24
C ILE A 233 10.59 -0.13 -5.54
N GLU A 234 11.29 -1.09 -6.15
CA GLU A 234 12.76 -1.10 -6.25
C GLU A 234 13.27 -0.51 -7.57
N ASP A 235 12.53 -0.65 -8.67
CA ASP A 235 12.95 -0.17 -10.00
C ASP A 235 12.90 1.36 -10.18
N HIS A 236 12.40 2.10 -9.19
CA HIS A 236 12.29 3.54 -9.25
C HIS A 236 13.07 4.21 -8.12
N ASP A 237 14.22 4.81 -8.44
CA ASP A 237 14.99 5.67 -7.53
C ASP A 237 14.34 7.06 -7.39
N SER A 238 13.09 7.06 -6.96
CA SER A 238 12.26 8.25 -6.78
C SER A 238 11.73 8.28 -5.35
N ASP A 239 12.20 9.24 -4.55
CA ASP A 239 11.69 9.53 -3.20
C ASP A 239 10.16 9.69 -3.22
N ILE A 240 9.59 10.24 -4.31
CA ILE A 240 8.14 10.44 -4.50
C ILE A 240 7.42 9.10 -4.57
N TYR A 241 7.93 8.17 -5.37
CA TYR A 241 7.28 6.88 -5.59
C TYR A 241 7.41 5.99 -4.35
N ARG A 242 8.59 5.94 -3.74
CA ARG A 242 8.80 5.21 -2.47
C ARG A 242 7.87 5.76 -1.38
N THR A 243 7.70 7.07 -1.29
CA THR A 243 6.76 7.70 -0.36
C THR A 243 5.32 7.27 -0.67
N LEU A 244 4.89 7.35 -1.92
CA LEU A 244 3.55 6.96 -2.36
C LEU A 244 3.26 5.51 -1.94
N MET A 245 4.18 4.60 -2.24
CA MET A 245 4.07 3.16 -1.98
C MET A 245 4.27 2.77 -0.51
N ALA A 246 4.91 3.60 0.29
CA ALA A 246 5.02 3.39 1.74
C ALA A 246 3.82 3.96 2.51
N SER A 247 3.16 4.99 1.97
CA SER A 247 2.18 5.78 2.70
C SER A 247 0.78 5.15 2.78
N SER A 248 0.03 5.55 3.79
CA SER A 248 -1.37 5.17 4.01
C SER A 248 -2.31 5.64 2.90
N LEU A 249 -1.91 6.64 2.10
CA LEU A 249 -2.68 7.15 0.98
C LEU A 249 -3.07 6.06 -0.02
N MET A 250 -2.23 5.03 -0.18
CA MET A 250 -2.49 3.90 -1.06
C MET A 250 -3.17 2.72 -0.36
N PHE A 251 -2.82 2.48 0.91
CA PHE A 251 -3.14 1.23 1.62
C PHE A 251 -4.22 1.35 2.69
N ASN A 252 -4.82 2.52 2.89
CA ASN A 252 -5.88 2.64 3.87
C ASN A 252 -7.05 1.68 3.58
N PRO A 253 -7.60 1.03 4.62
CA PRO A 253 -8.83 0.26 4.48
C PRO A 253 -10.00 1.20 4.14
N PRO A 254 -11.10 0.68 3.59
CA PRO A 254 -12.29 1.49 3.36
C PRO A 254 -12.81 2.03 4.71
N THR A 255 -12.94 3.35 4.82
CA THR A 255 -13.67 4.00 5.91
C THR A 255 -14.99 4.56 5.38
N GLY A 256 -15.99 4.74 6.25
CA GLY A 256 -17.32 5.22 5.88
C GLY A 256 -18.21 4.18 5.18
N GLU A 257 -19.45 4.57 4.88
CA GLU A 257 -20.50 3.69 4.34
C GLU A 257 -20.91 4.08 2.92
N ASP A 258 -21.22 3.07 2.10
CA ASP A 258 -21.69 3.20 0.72
C ASP A 258 -20.89 4.20 -0.15
N TRP A 259 -21.37 5.44 -0.26
CA TRP A 259 -20.83 6.49 -1.13
C TRP A 259 -19.75 7.33 -0.44
N ASP A 260 -19.70 7.34 0.90
CA ASP A 260 -18.70 8.09 1.65
C ASP A 260 -17.49 7.20 1.93
N LYS A 261 -16.47 7.26 1.06
CA LYS A 261 -15.24 6.47 1.13
C LYS A 261 -13.98 7.34 1.21
N PRO A 262 -13.79 8.16 2.26
CA PRO A 262 -12.75 9.20 2.27
C PRO A 262 -11.33 8.63 2.17
N SER A 263 -11.09 7.43 2.68
CA SER A 263 -9.79 6.75 2.56
C SER A 263 -9.40 6.39 1.12
N TYR A 264 -10.35 6.38 0.18
CA TYR A 264 -10.10 6.07 -1.24
C TYR A 264 -9.98 7.30 -2.12
N ILE A 265 -10.07 8.51 -1.56
CA ILE A 265 -10.02 9.73 -2.35
C ILE A 265 -8.68 9.85 -3.07
N PHE A 266 -7.57 9.55 -2.39
CA PHE A 266 -6.26 9.67 -3.00
C PHE A 266 -5.98 8.59 -4.06
N THR A 267 -6.38 7.35 -3.83
CA THR A 267 -6.27 6.29 -4.85
C THR A 267 -7.16 6.58 -6.07
N ARG A 268 -8.33 7.21 -5.89
CA ARG A 268 -9.15 7.73 -6.99
C ARG A 268 -8.47 8.88 -7.72
N PHE A 269 -7.79 9.80 -7.01
CA PHE A 269 -6.95 10.82 -7.64
C PHE A 269 -5.84 10.20 -8.52
N ILE A 270 -5.18 9.14 -8.05
CA ILE A 270 -4.20 8.39 -8.87
C ILE A 270 -4.86 7.78 -10.12
N ALA A 271 -6.06 7.20 -9.98
CA ALA A 271 -6.79 6.65 -11.12
C ALA A 271 -7.22 7.72 -12.14
N ASP A 272 -7.68 8.89 -11.67
CA ASP A 272 -8.02 10.01 -12.55
C ASP A 272 -6.78 10.50 -13.30
N CYS A 273 -5.62 10.59 -12.63
CA CYS A 273 -4.34 10.88 -13.28
C CYS A 273 -3.99 9.81 -14.32
N ALA A 274 -4.15 8.53 -13.98
CA ALA A 274 -3.83 7.41 -14.88
C ALA A 274 -4.70 7.46 -16.16
N ILE A 275 -6.01 7.70 -16.01
CA ILE A 275 -6.94 7.85 -17.14
C ILE A 275 -6.57 9.08 -17.97
N TYR A 276 -6.31 10.22 -17.33
CA TYR A 276 -5.93 11.46 -18.02
C TYR A 276 -4.65 11.30 -18.86
N ILE A 277 -3.67 10.54 -18.37
CA ILE A 277 -2.42 10.26 -19.06
C ILE A 277 -2.62 9.24 -20.20
N GLY A 278 -3.56 8.31 -20.05
CA GLY A 278 -3.89 7.28 -21.04
C GLY A 278 -3.54 5.85 -20.63
N PHE A 279 -3.27 5.57 -19.36
CA PHE A 279 -3.16 4.20 -18.87
C PHE A 279 -4.50 3.48 -18.95
N GLU A 280 -4.46 2.18 -19.22
CA GLU A 280 -5.65 1.33 -19.40
C GLU A 280 -5.88 0.41 -18.20
N ALA A 281 -4.87 0.20 -17.36
CA ALA A 281 -4.98 -0.55 -16.14
C ALA A 281 -3.99 -0.07 -15.06
N ILE A 282 -4.30 -0.38 -13.80
CA ILE A 282 -3.40 -0.19 -12.66
C ILE A 282 -3.18 -1.54 -11.99
N LYS A 283 -1.92 -1.95 -11.86
CA LYS A 283 -1.51 -3.12 -11.09
C LYS A 283 -1.05 -2.65 -9.71
N TYR A 284 -1.55 -3.26 -8.64
CA TYR A 284 -1.27 -2.83 -7.27
C TYR A 284 -1.21 -4.00 -6.28
N ASN A 285 -0.44 -3.84 -5.21
CA ASN A 285 -0.29 -4.86 -4.18
C ASN A 285 -1.56 -5.01 -3.35
N SER A 286 -1.88 -6.25 -2.99
CA SER A 286 -2.91 -6.52 -2.00
C SER A 286 -2.34 -6.33 -0.60
N ILE A 287 -3.19 -5.91 0.35
CA ILE A 287 -2.85 -5.99 1.78
C ILE A 287 -2.79 -7.45 2.29
N HIS A 288 -3.21 -8.42 1.47
CA HIS A 288 -3.36 -9.83 1.86
C HIS A 288 -2.30 -10.78 1.26
N SER A 289 -1.47 -10.31 0.32
CA SER A 289 -0.43 -11.12 -0.34
C SER A 289 0.55 -10.26 -1.16
N PHE A 290 1.83 -10.63 -1.14
CA PHE A 290 2.94 -9.99 -1.85
C PHE A 290 3.16 -10.53 -3.25
N ASP A 291 3.18 -11.87 -3.35
CA ASP A 291 3.42 -12.57 -4.60
C ASP A 291 2.21 -12.54 -5.54
N CYS A 292 1.08 -12.03 -5.05
CA CYS A 292 -0.16 -11.89 -5.80
C CYS A 292 -0.54 -10.41 -5.87
N HIS A 293 -0.94 -9.97 -7.06
CA HIS A 293 -1.29 -8.59 -7.31
C HIS A 293 -2.75 -8.47 -7.71
N ASN A 294 -3.33 -7.32 -7.44
CA ASN A 294 -4.59 -6.92 -8.03
C ASN A 294 -4.32 -6.13 -9.31
N LEU A 295 -5.27 -6.20 -10.22
CA LEU A 295 -5.30 -5.39 -11.44
C LEU A 295 -6.70 -4.78 -11.53
N VAL A 296 -6.75 -3.46 -11.72
CA VAL A 296 -7.98 -2.77 -12.10
C VAL A 296 -7.85 -2.30 -13.54
N ILE A 297 -8.75 -2.77 -14.39
CA ILE A 297 -8.84 -2.31 -15.77
C ILE A 297 -9.77 -1.10 -15.79
N LEU A 298 -9.20 0.01 -16.24
CA LEU A 298 -9.81 1.33 -16.24
C LEU A 298 -10.74 1.49 -17.44
N ARG A 299 -11.61 2.49 -17.34
CA ARG A 299 -12.45 2.92 -18.45
C ARG A 299 -12.44 4.43 -18.57
N ASP A 300 -11.92 4.92 -19.68
CA ASP A 300 -12.14 6.30 -20.08
C ASP A 300 -13.56 6.44 -20.63
N LYS A 301 -14.38 7.26 -19.97
CA LYS A 301 -15.78 7.48 -20.37
C LYS A 301 -15.92 8.39 -21.60
N THR A 302 -14.83 9.06 -21.99
CA THR A 302 -14.81 9.87 -23.22
C THR A 302 -14.56 9.02 -24.46
N ASP A 303 -14.03 7.81 -24.31
CA ASP A 303 -13.86 6.86 -25.40
C ASP A 303 -15.21 6.24 -25.83
N LYS A 304 -15.74 6.74 -26.95
CA LYS A 304 -17.00 6.28 -27.54
C LYS A 304 -16.91 4.89 -28.18
N TYR A 305 -15.70 4.39 -28.42
CA TYR A 305 -15.46 3.09 -29.03
C TYR A 305 -15.11 2.02 -28.01
N PHE A 306 -15.06 2.38 -26.72
CA PHE A 306 -14.76 1.47 -25.64
C PHE A 306 -15.75 0.28 -25.62
N ASN A 307 -15.20 -0.93 -25.67
CA ASN A 307 -15.98 -2.16 -25.57
C ASN A 307 -15.26 -3.21 -24.70
N TRP A 308 -15.91 -3.65 -23.63
CA TRP A 308 -15.38 -4.68 -22.72
C TRP A 308 -15.07 -6.00 -23.42
N ASP A 309 -15.87 -6.40 -24.42
CA ASP A 309 -15.67 -7.66 -25.15
C ASP A 309 -14.39 -7.65 -26.00
N SER A 310 -13.84 -6.46 -26.29
CA SER A 310 -12.55 -6.32 -26.97
C SER A 310 -11.36 -6.41 -26.00
N ILE A 311 -11.61 -6.27 -24.71
CA ILE A 311 -10.59 -6.20 -23.66
C ILE A 311 -10.42 -7.55 -22.98
N TYR A 312 -11.52 -8.20 -22.61
CA TYR A 312 -11.48 -9.46 -21.88
C TYR A 312 -12.56 -10.44 -22.33
N LYS A 313 -12.35 -11.70 -21.98
CA LYS A 313 -13.37 -12.76 -22.09
C LYS A 313 -13.41 -13.56 -20.79
N ILE A 314 -14.62 -13.74 -20.24
CA ILE A 314 -14.83 -14.70 -19.16
C ILE A 314 -14.83 -16.10 -19.78
N GLN A 315 -13.91 -16.94 -19.33
CA GLN A 315 -13.75 -18.30 -19.83
C GLN A 315 -14.63 -19.28 -19.06
N LYS A 316 -14.71 -19.11 -17.74
CA LYS A 316 -15.35 -20.06 -16.82
C LYS A 316 -15.84 -19.32 -15.59
N ILE A 317 -16.94 -19.81 -15.01
CA ILE A 317 -17.43 -19.39 -13.70
C ILE A 317 -17.68 -20.64 -12.87
N ASP A 318 -17.17 -20.62 -11.63
CA ASP A 318 -17.29 -21.71 -10.67
C ASP A 318 -17.83 -21.19 -9.32
N LEU A 319 -18.49 -22.06 -8.57
CA LEU A 319 -18.63 -21.88 -7.12
C LEU A 319 -17.29 -22.23 -6.47
N TYR A 320 -16.71 -21.30 -5.71
CA TYR A 320 -15.42 -21.48 -5.07
C TYR A 320 -15.55 -21.40 -3.54
N LYS A 321 -14.94 -22.36 -2.83
CA LYS A 321 -14.89 -22.41 -1.36
C LYS A 321 -13.44 -22.55 -0.90
N ASN A 322 -13.11 -21.94 0.24
CA ASN A 322 -11.74 -22.00 0.77
C ASN A 322 -11.29 -23.42 1.21
N THR A 323 -12.21 -24.40 1.26
CA THR A 323 -11.88 -25.81 1.51
C THR A 323 -11.19 -26.48 0.32
N ASP A 324 -11.14 -25.85 -0.85
CA ASP A 324 -10.46 -26.34 -2.04
C ASP A 324 -8.92 -26.13 -1.98
N ILE A 325 -8.38 -25.80 -0.79
CA ILE A 325 -6.96 -25.51 -0.51
C ILE A 325 -6.40 -26.47 0.57
N MET A 326 -6.84 -27.74 0.58
CA MET A 326 -6.14 -28.80 1.33
C MET A 326 -5.32 -29.67 0.41
#